data_AF-A0A7C0ZQD5-F1
#
_entry.id   AF-A0A7C0ZQD5-F1
#
_cell.length_a   1.000
_cell.length_b   1.000
_cell.length_c   1.000
_cell.angle_alpha   90.00
_cell.angle_beta   90.00
_cell.angle_gamma   90.00
#
_symmetry.space_group_name_H-M   'P 1'
#
loop_
_entity.id
_entity.type
_entity.pdbx_description
1 polymer ?
#
loop_
_entity_poly.entity_id
_entity_poly.type
_entity_poly.pdbx_seq_one_letter_code
_entity_poly.pdbx_strand_id
1 'polypeptide(L)'
;MIPVTTTPTSSPAISDEEKRRQARAILREAKEEVLNILWDTDPNEYCNERLMLVWLEEDYEYAIRRLCLCRRSESTYLQKLHRIFGQYSEVIPECRGKEIRRNQRR
;
A
#
# COMPACT_ATOMS: atom_id res chain seq x y z
N MET A 1 52.43 -11.78 0.02
CA MET A 1 51.11 -11.98 0.65
C MET A 1 50.60 -10.62 1.08
N ILE A 2 49.53 -10.11 0.46
CA ILE A 2 48.91 -8.81 0.80
C ILE A 2 47.65 -9.13 1.61
N PRO A 3 47.43 -8.52 2.79
CA PRO A 3 46.21 -8.76 3.54
C PRO A 3 45.03 -8.09 2.83
N VAL A 4 44.02 -8.89 2.47
CA VAL A 4 42.73 -8.42 1.96
C VAL A 4 41.97 -7.83 3.14
N THR A 5 41.93 -6.50 3.21
CA THR A 5 41.11 -5.77 4.16
C THR A 5 39.65 -5.88 3.71
N THR A 6 38.89 -6.80 4.32
CA THR A 6 37.43 -6.82 4.18
C THR A 6 36.86 -5.65 4.98
N THR A 7 36.50 -4.57 4.30
CA THR A 7 35.68 -3.51 4.88
C THR A 7 34.26 -4.04 5.08
N PRO A 8 33.68 -3.98 6.30
CA PRO A 8 32.26 -4.25 6.48
C PRO A 8 31.47 -3.07 5.90
N THR A 9 30.81 -3.30 4.77
CA THR A 9 29.80 -2.39 4.22
C THR A 9 28.61 -2.35 5.19
N SER A 10 28.70 -1.57 6.26
CA SER A 10 27.53 -1.19 7.04
C SER A 10 26.73 -0.21 6.18
N SER A 11 25.68 -0.69 5.51
CA SER A 11 24.62 0.18 5.01
C SER A 11 24.23 1.15 6.12
N PRO A 12 24.20 2.47 5.88
CA PRO A 12 23.81 3.42 6.91
C PRO A 12 22.40 3.05 7.35
N ALA A 13 22.25 2.67 8.62
CA ALA A 13 20.96 2.36 9.21
C ALA A 13 20.09 3.62 9.10
N ILE A 14 19.18 3.63 8.12
CA ILE A 14 18.22 4.71 7.94
C ILE A 14 17.49 4.89 9.27
N SER A 15 17.56 6.10 9.83
CA SER A 15 16.95 6.44 11.10
C SER A 15 15.46 6.09 11.08
N ASP A 16 14.92 5.62 12.20
CA ASP A 16 13.49 5.29 12.30
C ASP A 16 12.59 6.49 12.00
N GLU A 17 13.05 7.71 12.29
CA GLU A 17 12.31 8.91 11.93
C GLU A 17 12.28 9.16 10.42
N GLU A 18 13.37 8.82 9.73
CA GLU A 18 13.45 8.92 8.27
C GLU A 18 12.52 7.90 7.61
N LYS A 19 12.48 6.67 8.13
CA LYS A 19 11.51 5.65 7.67
C LYS A 19 10.07 6.13 7.87
N ARG A 20 9.75 6.76 9.01
CA ARG A 20 8.42 7.34 9.24
C ARG A 20 8.12 8.49 8.30
N ARG A 21 9.11 9.32 7.97
CA ARG A 21 8.98 10.39 6.98
C ARG A 21 8.65 9.81 5.60
N GLN A 22 9.36 8.76 5.18
CA GLN A 22 9.11 8.06 3.93
C GLN A 22 7.73 7.41 3.91
N ALA A 23 7.31 6.75 4.99
CA ALA A 23 5.96 6.19 5.09
C ALA A 23 4.85 7.25 4.98
N ARG A 24 5.07 8.45 5.55
CA ARG A 24 4.16 9.59 5.39
C ARG A 24 4.12 10.13 3.96
N ALA A 25 5.25 10.11 3.26
CA ALA A 25 5.33 10.51 1.86
C ALA A 25 4.56 9.52 0.97
N ILE A 26 4.78 8.21 1.17
CA ILE A 26 4.06 7.14 0.46
C ILE A 26 2.54 7.30 0.62
N LEU A 27 2.04 7.54 1.84
CA LEU A 27 0.61 7.76 2.05
C LEU A 27 0.07 9.02 1.35
N ARG A 28 0.89 10.05 1.20
CA ARG A 28 0.49 11.28 0.50
C ARG A 28 0.39 11.03 -0.99
N GLU A 29 1.40 10.39 -1.55
CA GLU A 29 1.46 9.99 -2.96
C GLU A 29 0.28 9.08 -3.31
N ALA A 30 0.03 8.04 -2.51
CA ALA A 30 -1.11 7.15 -2.68
C ALA A 30 -2.44 7.91 -2.68
N LYS A 31 -2.60 8.94 -1.84
CA LYS A 31 -3.81 9.77 -1.82
C LYS A 31 -3.95 10.59 -3.10
N GLU A 32 -2.85 11.18 -3.58
CA GLU A 32 -2.84 12.00 -4.79
C GLU A 32 -3.15 11.16 -6.03
N GLU A 33 -2.51 9.99 -6.18
CA GLU A 33 -2.78 9.07 -7.29
C GLU A 33 -4.23 8.59 -7.32
N VAL A 34 -4.77 8.21 -6.17
CA VAL A 34 -6.17 7.80 -6.08
C VAL A 34 -7.11 8.94 -6.46
N LEU A 35 -6.82 10.18 -6.03
CA LEU A 35 -7.61 11.35 -6.41
C LEU A 35 -7.53 11.63 -7.91
N ASN A 36 -6.35 11.51 -8.52
CA ASN A 36 -6.16 11.72 -9.96
C ASN A 36 -7.01 10.72 -10.76
N ILE A 37 -6.90 9.42 -10.44
CA ILE A 37 -7.70 8.36 -11.08
C ILE A 37 -9.20 8.66 -10.93
N LEU A 38 -9.64 9.03 -9.72
CA LEU A 38 -11.07 9.28 -9.50
C LEU A 38 -11.60 10.54 -10.17
N TRP A 39 -10.75 11.56 -10.32
CA TRP A 39 -11.10 12.82 -10.93
C TRP A 39 -11.18 12.73 -12.46
N ASP A 40 -10.23 12.01 -13.05
CA ASP A 40 -10.11 11.92 -14.51
C ASP A 40 -11.00 10.85 -15.13
N THR A 41 -11.43 9.84 -14.37
CA THR A 41 -12.17 8.73 -14.98
C THR A 41 -13.69 8.84 -14.91
N ASP A 42 -14.34 8.75 -16.08
CA ASP A 42 -15.80 8.65 -16.21
C ASP A 42 -16.30 7.33 -15.58
N PRO A 43 -17.23 7.36 -14.61
CA PRO A 43 -17.78 6.17 -13.99
C PRO A 43 -18.39 5.14 -14.96
N ASN A 44 -18.76 5.56 -16.17
CA ASN A 44 -19.40 4.71 -17.18
C ASN A 44 -18.41 4.12 -18.20
N GLU A 45 -17.12 4.43 -18.08
CA GLU A 45 -16.11 3.92 -18.99
C GLU A 45 -15.78 2.45 -18.70
N TYR A 46 -15.86 1.61 -19.73
CA TYR A 46 -15.48 0.21 -19.65
C TYR A 46 -13.95 0.09 -19.62
N CYS A 47 -13.38 -0.70 -18.70
CA CYS A 47 -11.94 -0.73 -18.39
C CYS A 47 -11.37 0.59 -17.83
N ASN A 48 -12.14 1.24 -16.96
CA ASN A 48 -11.74 2.43 -16.22
C ASN A 48 -10.47 2.19 -15.36
N GLU A 49 -9.59 3.20 -15.29
CA GLU A 49 -8.36 3.22 -14.47
C GLU A 49 -8.60 2.90 -12.98
N ARG A 50 -9.84 3.02 -12.49
CA ARG A 50 -10.26 2.53 -11.17
C ARG A 50 -9.95 1.05 -10.93
N LEU A 51 -9.89 0.22 -11.98
CA LEU A 51 -9.46 -1.18 -11.85
C LEU A 51 -7.99 -1.30 -11.42
N MET A 52 -7.16 -0.30 -11.74
CA MET A 52 -5.76 -0.23 -11.33
C MET A 52 -5.61 0.01 -9.82
N LEU A 53 -6.63 0.52 -9.13
CA LEU A 53 -6.55 0.84 -7.70
C LEU A 53 -6.18 -0.37 -6.85
N VAL A 54 -6.60 -1.58 -7.24
CA VAL A 54 -6.25 -2.82 -6.53
C VAL A 54 -4.76 -3.11 -6.62
N TRP A 55 -4.17 -3.00 -7.82
CA TRP A 55 -2.73 -3.22 -8.01
C TRP A 55 -1.91 -2.11 -7.36
N LEU A 56 -2.39 -0.88 -7.43
CA LEU A 56 -1.75 0.27 -6.80
C LEU A 56 -1.75 0.15 -5.26
N GLU A 57 -2.82 -0.38 -4.66
CA GLU A 57 -2.85 -0.68 -3.23
C GLU A 57 -1.75 -1.67 -2.83
N GLU A 58 -1.59 -2.76 -3.59
CA GLU A 58 -0.56 -3.78 -3.36
C GLU A 58 0.86 -3.20 -3.47
N ASP A 59 1.11 -2.36 -4.46
CA ASP A 59 2.41 -1.70 -4.66
C ASP A 59 2.77 -0.79 -3.48
N TYR A 60 1.82 -0.01 -2.99
CA TYR A 60 2.05 0.85 -1.83
C TYR A 60 2.18 0.07 -0.52
N GLU A 61 1.44 -1.03 -0.36
CA GLU A 61 1.66 -1.95 0.77
C GLU A 61 3.09 -2.48 0.77
N TYR A 62 3.57 -2.93 -0.38
CA TYR A 62 4.93 -3.40 -0.54
C TYR A 62 5.95 -2.31 -0.23
N ALA A 63 5.72 -1.08 -0.70
CA ALA A 63 6.57 0.06 -0.41
C ALA A 63 6.66 0.37 1.09
N ILE A 64 5.55 0.30 1.83
CA ILE A 64 5.52 0.48 3.29
C ILE A 64 6.27 -0.65 4.00
N ARG A 65 6.02 -1.90 3.62
CA ARG A 65 6.70 -3.07 4.23
C ARG A 65 8.21 -3.04 4.00
N ARG A 66 8.66 -2.55 2.85
CA ARG A 66 10.09 -2.40 2.51
C ARG A 66 10.83 -1.41 3.41
N LEU A 67 10.12 -0.50 4.09
CA LEU A 67 10.73 0.42 5.05
C LEU A 67 11.17 -0.29 6.34
N CYS A 68 10.72 -1.52 6.58
CA CYS A 68 11.05 -2.33 7.77
C CYS A 68 10.83 -1.51 9.06
N LEU A 69 9.61 -0.99 9.22
CA LEU A 69 9.18 -0.27 10.41
C LEU A 69 8.91 -1.27 11.55
N CYS A 70 8.85 -0.77 12.78
CA CYS A 70 8.37 -1.62 13.87
C CYS A 70 6.91 -2.04 13.62
N ARG A 71 6.56 -3.27 14.00
CA ARG A 71 5.27 -3.91 13.69
C ARG A 71 4.04 -3.03 13.98
N ARG A 72 4.08 -2.25 15.08
CA ARG A 72 3.00 -1.34 15.48
C ARG A 72 2.90 -0.10 14.59
N SER A 73 4.04 0.48 14.20
CA SER A 73 4.04 1.61 13.28
C SER A 73 3.62 1.16 11.90
N GLU A 74 4.18 0.07 11.39
CA GLU A 74 3.83 -0.52 10.10
C GLU A 74 2.32 -0.79 9.99
N SER A 75 1.73 -1.48 10.97
CA SER A 75 0.29 -1.76 10.99
C SER A 75 -0.56 -0.48 10.95
N THR A 76 -0.08 0.60 11.58
CA THR A 76 -0.79 1.89 11.57
C THR A 76 -0.76 2.52 10.17
N TYR A 77 0.36 2.43 9.46
CA TYR A 77 0.48 2.96 8.10
C TYR A 77 -0.31 2.11 7.10
N LEU A 78 -0.26 0.78 7.20
CA LEU A 78 -1.05 -0.12 6.36
C LEU A 78 -2.56 0.10 6.57
N GLN A 79 -3.03 0.26 7.82
CA GLN A 79 -4.44 0.60 8.07
C GLN A 79 -4.87 1.92 7.44
N LYS A 80 -3.98 2.93 7.45
CA LYS A 80 -4.26 4.21 6.77
C LYS A 80 -4.32 4.04 5.26
N LEU A 81 -3.40 3.25 4.69
CA LEU A 81 -3.38 2.93 3.26
C LEU A 81 -4.68 2.24 2.84
N HIS A 82 -5.07 1.17 3.53
CA HIS A 82 -6.34 0.47 3.29
C HIS A 82 -7.55 1.38 3.45
N ARG A 83 -7.50 2.39 4.31
CA ARG A 83 -8.59 3.37 4.43
C ARG A 83 -8.63 4.31 3.23
N ILE A 84 -7.48 4.68 2.67
CA ILE A 84 -7.42 5.48 1.44
C ILE A 84 -8.05 4.66 0.32
N PHE A 85 -7.52 3.49 -0.01
CA PHE A 85 -8.03 2.66 -1.11
C PHE A 85 -9.44 2.11 -0.87
N GLY A 86 -9.76 1.69 0.35
CA GLY A 86 -11.06 1.14 0.74
C GLY A 86 -12.21 2.14 0.63
N GLN A 87 -11.96 3.44 0.72
CA GLN A 87 -12.99 4.47 0.48
C GLN A 87 -13.38 4.58 -1.00
N TYR A 88 -12.54 4.07 -1.90
CA TYR A 88 -12.67 4.27 -3.34
C TYR A 88 -12.77 2.96 -4.13
N SER A 89 -12.51 1.80 -3.50
CA SER A 89 -12.65 0.47 -4.08
C SER A 89 -14.07 -0.10 -4.02
N GLU A 90 -15.07 0.66 -3.54
CA GLU A 90 -16.48 0.22 -3.45
C GLU A 90 -17.22 0.10 -4.79
N VAL A 91 -16.52 -0.06 -5.92
CA VAL A 91 -17.18 -0.37 -7.21
C VAL A 91 -16.65 -1.69 -7.79
N ILE A 92 -16.81 -2.77 -7.02
CA ILE A 92 -17.38 -4.04 -7.54
C ILE A 92 -18.32 -4.60 -6.46
N PRO A 93 -19.61 -4.20 -6.43
CA PRO A 93 -20.57 -4.67 -5.43
C PRO A 93 -20.82 -6.19 -5.44
N GLU A 94 -20.28 -6.94 -6.39
CA GLU A 94 -20.54 -8.39 -6.53
C GLU A 94 -19.53 -9.29 -5.80
N CYS A 95 -18.34 -8.81 -5.43
CA CYS A 95 -17.28 -9.68 -4.89
C CYS A 95 -17.28 -9.81 -3.36
N ARG A 96 -17.95 -8.93 -2.60
CA ARG A 96 -18.02 -9.02 -1.12
C ARG A 96 -19.28 -9.70 -0.58
N GLY A 97 -20.13 -10.27 -1.45
CA GLY A 97 -21.44 -10.80 -1.08
C GLY A 97 -21.55 -12.32 -0.87
N LYS A 98 -20.51 -13.13 -1.15
CA LYS A 98 -20.67 -14.61 -1.21
C LYS A 98 -19.95 -15.43 -0.15
N GLU A 99 -19.16 -14.83 0.75
CA GLU A 99 -18.40 -15.64 1.71
C GLU A 99 -19.03 -15.76 3.11
N ILE A 100 -20.12 -15.03 3.39
CA ILE A 100 -20.79 -15.08 4.71
C ILE A 100 -21.94 -16.11 4.73
N ARG A 101 -22.38 -16.67 3.59
CA ARG A 101 -23.56 -17.56 3.51
C ARG A 101 -23.28 -19.06 3.28
N ARG A 102 -22.03 -19.53 3.36
CA ARG A 102 -21.73 -20.97 3.23
C ARG A 102 -21.65 -21.74 4.56
N ASN A 103 -21.70 -21.07 5.72
CA ASN A 103 -21.56 -21.74 7.02
C ASN A 103 -22.83 -21.80 7.89
N GLN A 104 -24.02 -21.56 7.31
CA GLN A 104 -25.32 -21.68 8.00
C GLN A 104 -26.33 -22.61 7.32
N ARG A 105 -25.87 -23.62 6.58
CA ARG A 105 -26.72 -24.76 6.20
C ARG A 105 -26.00 -26.05 6.56
N ARG A 106 -25.97 -26.33 7.86
CA ARG A 106 -26.08 -27.69 8.39
C ARG A 106 -27.55 -27.92 8.73
#